data_AF-A0A2V7KPM0-F1
#
_entry.id   AF-A0A2V7KPM0-F1
#
_cell.length_a   1.000
_cell.length_b   1.000
_cell.length_c   1.000
_cell.angle_alpha   90.00
_cell.angle_beta   90.00
_cell.angle_gamma   90.00
#
_symmetry.space_group_name_H-M   'P 1'
#
loop_
_entity.id
_entity.type
_entity.pdbx_description
1 polymer ?
#
loop_
_entity_poly.entity_id
_entity_poly.type
_entity_poly.pdbx_seq_one_letter_code
_entity_poly.pdbx_strand_id
1 'polypeptide(L)'
;MKSLFLVLVSLAAVTDKPPVIKEWPVPWTDTRPRDPFVDPTTNRIWFCGQAGNYVAYFVPTTGEFKKYDLPPGSGPHNLIVDKSGIVWYSGNLAGYIGRLDPKDGSVKQYPIPDRMVRDPHTLVFDKNGDIWFTAQGGNVVGHLNVKSGAIRLIKVPTENAHPYGIRLDSKGHPWVMLFGTNKIATVDPATMQLREIALPRAEARPRRMELTPDDKVWYGDYPGGILGRYDPATGKFDEWKLPGGADSRPYAMVRDDDDRIWIVETSRPNRFVSFDTRTLQFSEETPVPSGGGVVRNMFYDPATRTIWFGTDNNTIGQAVVPPRTVTPQTP
;
A
#
# COMPACT_ATOMS: atom_id res chain seq x y z
N MET A 1 33.26 8.89 47.27
CA MET A 1 32.38 8.01 46.48
C MET A 1 31.16 8.84 46.09
N LYS A 2 30.99 9.16 44.80
CA LYS A 2 29.79 9.86 44.29
C LYS A 2 28.82 8.80 43.78
N SER A 3 27.67 8.65 44.45
CA SER A 3 26.62 7.75 44.02
C SER A 3 26.00 8.27 42.72
N LEU A 4 26.05 7.44 41.68
CA LEU A 4 25.37 7.65 40.41
C LEU A 4 23.92 7.18 40.59
N PHE A 5 22.96 8.12 40.63
CA PHE A 5 21.54 7.77 40.58
C PHE A 5 21.18 7.36 39.15
N LEU A 6 20.88 6.08 38.96
CA LEU A 6 20.30 5.57 37.73
C LEU A 6 18.81 5.95 37.74
N VAL A 7 18.44 6.99 36.99
CA VAL A 7 17.02 7.31 36.75
C VAL A 7 16.49 6.28 35.75
N LEU A 8 15.81 5.25 36.24
CA LEU A 8 14.98 4.37 35.42
C LEU A 8 13.76 5.18 34.95
N VAL A 9 13.83 5.68 33.72
CA VAL A 9 12.65 6.19 33.03
C VAL A 9 11.79 4.97 32.68
N SER A 10 10.77 4.71 33.48
CA SER A 10 9.70 3.78 33.13
C SER A 10 8.96 4.34 31.92
N LEU A 11 9.23 3.79 30.74
CA LEU A 11 8.39 4.01 29.56
C LEU A 11 7.03 3.36 29.88
N ALA A 12 5.99 4.18 30.01
CA ALA A 12 4.65 3.68 30.19
C ALA A 12 4.31 2.77 28.99
N ALA A 13 3.88 1.54 29.25
CA ALA A 13 3.43 0.65 28.19
C ALA A 13 2.20 1.26 27.52
N VAL A 14 2.33 1.67 26.27
CA VAL A 14 1.18 2.03 25.43
C VAL A 14 0.57 0.71 24.99
N THR A 15 -0.51 0.28 25.64
CA THR A 15 -1.29 -0.86 25.18
C THR A 15 -2.35 -0.35 24.21
N ASP A 16 -1.97 -0.27 22.93
CA ASP A 16 -2.96 -0.05 21.88
C ASP A 16 -3.93 -1.23 21.91
N LYS A 17 -5.24 -0.93 22.03
CA LYS A 17 -6.27 -1.95 21.88
C LYS A 17 -6.13 -2.59 20.48
N PRO A 18 -6.42 -3.89 20.32
CA PRO A 18 -6.45 -4.50 19.00
C PRO A 18 -7.53 -3.83 18.12
N PRO A 19 -7.33 -3.72 16.80
CA PRO A 19 -8.35 -3.24 15.89
C PRO A 19 -9.57 -4.18 15.89
N VAL A 20 -10.75 -3.62 15.67
CA VAL A 20 -11.98 -4.42 15.47
C VAL A 20 -12.13 -4.71 13.99
N ILE A 21 -12.08 -6.00 13.64
CA ILE A 21 -12.13 -6.44 12.24
C ILE A 21 -13.51 -7.01 11.89
N LYS A 22 -14.09 -6.53 10.78
CA LYS A 22 -15.31 -7.03 10.17
C LYS A 22 -15.09 -7.28 8.68
N GLU A 23 -15.71 -8.32 8.14
CA GLU A 23 -15.60 -8.69 6.73
C GLU A 23 -16.98 -8.90 6.10
N TRP A 24 -17.09 -8.57 4.82
CA TRP A 24 -18.27 -8.80 3.99
C TRP A 24 -17.89 -9.67 2.80
N PRO A 25 -18.63 -10.76 2.52
CA PRO A 25 -18.42 -11.54 1.32
C PRO A 25 -18.78 -10.70 0.10
N VAL A 26 -17.88 -10.70 -0.88
CA VAL A 26 -18.16 -10.13 -2.19
C VAL A 26 -19.17 -11.06 -2.90
N PRO A 27 -20.24 -10.53 -3.52
CA PRO A 27 -21.37 -11.35 -3.99
C PRO A 27 -21.07 -12.14 -5.28
N TRP A 28 -19.92 -11.93 -5.91
CA TRP A 28 -19.50 -12.64 -7.11
C TRP A 28 -18.45 -13.70 -6.78
N THR A 29 -18.31 -14.72 -7.63
CA THR A 29 -17.33 -15.79 -7.48
C THR A 29 -15.98 -15.41 -8.08
N ASP A 30 -14.90 -16.04 -7.61
CA ASP A 30 -13.53 -15.93 -8.15
C ASP A 30 -13.03 -14.50 -8.32
N THR A 31 -13.36 -13.62 -7.38
CA THR A 31 -13.11 -12.19 -7.61
C THR A 31 -11.71 -11.72 -7.24
N ARG A 32 -11.12 -12.35 -6.22
CA ARG A 32 -9.84 -11.94 -5.60
C ARG A 32 -9.81 -10.43 -5.32
N PRO A 33 -10.76 -9.93 -4.51
CA PRO A 33 -10.95 -8.52 -4.25
C PRO A 33 -9.67 -7.94 -3.64
N ARG A 34 -9.19 -6.84 -4.19
CA ARG A 34 -7.89 -6.28 -3.79
C ARG A 34 -7.82 -4.77 -3.95
N ASP A 35 -6.78 -4.23 -3.33
CA ASP A 35 -6.33 -2.85 -3.47
C ASP A 35 -7.48 -1.84 -3.34
N PRO A 36 -8.14 -1.81 -2.17
CA PRO A 36 -9.28 -0.92 -1.99
C PRO A 36 -8.85 0.54 -1.94
N PHE A 37 -9.82 1.42 -2.21
CA PHE A 37 -9.67 2.86 -2.11
C PHE A 37 -10.99 3.47 -1.65
N VAL A 38 -10.96 4.35 -0.64
CA VAL A 38 -12.16 5.08 -0.22
C VAL A 38 -12.31 6.31 -1.09
N ASP A 39 -13.42 6.42 -1.81
CA ASP A 39 -13.80 7.64 -2.50
C ASP A 39 -14.21 8.71 -1.46
N PRO A 40 -13.44 9.79 -1.31
CA PRO A 40 -13.69 10.80 -0.28
C PRO A 40 -14.96 11.62 -0.54
N THR A 41 -15.56 11.52 -1.73
CA THR A 41 -16.76 12.26 -2.10
C THR A 41 -18.05 11.50 -1.82
N THR A 42 -17.99 10.17 -1.78
CA THR A 42 -19.16 9.29 -1.64
C THR A 42 -19.07 8.30 -0.48
N ASN A 43 -17.90 8.16 0.16
CA ASN A 43 -17.58 7.12 1.15
C ASN A 43 -17.75 5.68 0.61
N ARG A 44 -17.74 5.52 -0.72
CA ARG A 44 -17.73 4.22 -1.37
C ARG A 44 -16.34 3.61 -1.29
N ILE A 45 -16.29 2.31 -0.98
CA ILE A 45 -15.05 1.54 -0.93
C ILE A 45 -14.87 0.85 -2.27
N TRP A 46 -14.08 1.45 -3.15
CA TRP A 46 -13.75 0.88 -4.45
C TRP A 46 -12.71 -0.23 -4.31
N PHE A 47 -12.77 -1.27 -5.14
CA PHE A 47 -11.78 -2.35 -5.20
C PHE A 47 -11.73 -3.01 -6.59
N CYS A 48 -10.61 -3.68 -6.87
CA CYS A 48 -10.42 -4.47 -8.09
C CYS A 48 -10.88 -5.91 -7.89
N GLY A 49 -11.60 -6.47 -8.86
CA GLY A 49 -11.79 -7.90 -9.02
C GLY A 49 -10.88 -8.44 -10.12
N GLN A 50 -9.64 -8.82 -9.79
CA GLN A 50 -8.60 -9.12 -10.78
C GLN A 50 -9.02 -10.26 -11.72
N ALA A 51 -9.45 -11.39 -11.17
CA ALA A 51 -9.76 -12.58 -11.97
C ALA A 51 -11.08 -12.42 -12.76
N GLY A 52 -12.00 -11.59 -12.27
CA GLY A 52 -13.26 -11.29 -12.93
C GLY A 52 -13.22 -10.12 -13.92
N ASN A 53 -12.07 -9.46 -14.14
CA ASN A 53 -11.92 -8.28 -15.01
C ASN A 53 -12.91 -7.16 -14.69
N TYR A 54 -13.03 -6.75 -13.43
CA TYR A 54 -13.97 -5.71 -13.03
C TYR A 54 -13.38 -4.77 -11.97
N VAL A 55 -13.96 -3.58 -11.83
CA VAL A 55 -13.89 -2.77 -10.59
C VAL A 55 -15.27 -2.69 -9.97
N ALA A 56 -15.34 -2.60 -8.65
CA ALA A 56 -16.59 -2.51 -7.94
C ALA A 56 -16.47 -1.55 -6.76
N TYR A 57 -17.60 -1.10 -6.23
CA TYR A 57 -17.64 -0.47 -4.93
C TYR A 57 -18.48 -1.26 -3.93
N PHE A 58 -18.20 -1.01 -2.66
CA PHE A 58 -18.97 -1.43 -1.50
C PHE A 58 -19.42 -0.20 -0.69
N VAL A 59 -20.65 -0.22 -0.18
CA VAL A 59 -21.20 0.81 0.73
C VAL A 59 -21.40 0.20 2.12
N PRO A 60 -20.55 0.54 3.12
CA PRO A 60 -20.58 -0.12 4.43
C PRO A 60 -21.89 0.04 5.21
N THR A 61 -22.58 1.15 5.03
CA THR A 61 -23.81 1.48 5.76
C THR A 61 -25.02 0.70 5.28
N THR A 62 -25.07 0.34 4.00
CA THR A 62 -26.20 -0.38 3.39
C THR A 62 -25.87 -1.83 3.06
N GLY A 63 -24.58 -2.18 2.98
CA GLY A 63 -24.13 -3.47 2.48
C GLY A 63 -24.14 -3.59 0.95
N GLU A 64 -24.44 -2.50 0.22
CA GLU A 64 -24.57 -2.51 -1.24
C GLU A 64 -23.22 -2.77 -1.91
N PHE A 65 -23.25 -3.64 -2.93
CA PHE A 65 -22.16 -3.80 -3.89
C PHE A 65 -22.64 -3.44 -5.29
N LYS A 66 -21.80 -2.73 -6.06
CA LYS A 66 -22.03 -2.50 -7.49
C LYS A 66 -20.77 -2.78 -8.29
N LYS A 67 -20.90 -3.58 -9.34
CA LYS A 67 -19.83 -3.96 -10.25
C LYS A 67 -19.89 -3.17 -11.56
N TYR A 68 -18.72 -2.87 -12.10
CA TYR A 68 -18.51 -2.38 -13.44
C TYR A 68 -17.54 -3.32 -14.17
N ASP A 69 -18.04 -4.00 -15.19
CA ASP A 69 -17.21 -4.87 -16.02
C ASP A 69 -16.22 -4.04 -16.85
N LEU A 70 -14.98 -4.50 -16.90
CA LEU A 70 -13.92 -3.89 -17.71
C LEU A 70 -13.74 -4.70 -19.00
N PRO A 71 -12.99 -4.17 -19.98
CA PRO A 71 -12.63 -4.94 -21.16
C PRO A 71 -12.05 -6.32 -20.82
N PRO A 72 -12.41 -7.39 -21.55
CA PRO A 72 -11.90 -8.73 -21.29
C PRO A 72 -10.37 -8.78 -21.25
N GLY A 73 -9.82 -9.51 -20.28
CA GLY A 73 -8.36 -9.64 -20.11
C GLY A 73 -7.67 -8.44 -19.44
N SER A 74 -8.42 -7.44 -18.96
CA SER A 74 -7.85 -6.31 -18.20
C SER A 74 -6.98 -6.74 -17.03
N GLY A 75 -7.42 -7.75 -16.28
CA GLY A 75 -6.78 -8.25 -15.06
C GLY A 75 -6.42 -7.13 -14.07
N PRO A 76 -7.37 -6.29 -13.62
CA PRO A 76 -7.04 -5.09 -12.86
C PRO A 76 -6.32 -5.41 -11.55
N HIS A 77 -5.20 -4.73 -11.27
CA HIS A 77 -4.43 -5.01 -10.06
C HIS A 77 -4.63 -3.97 -8.95
N ASN A 78 -4.62 -2.69 -9.29
CA ASN A 78 -4.76 -1.57 -8.36
C ASN A 78 -5.75 -0.56 -8.93
N LEU A 79 -6.40 0.19 -8.05
CA LEU A 79 -7.17 1.36 -8.43
C LEU A 79 -6.94 2.54 -7.47
N ILE A 80 -7.22 3.74 -7.96
CA ILE A 80 -7.28 5.00 -7.22
C ILE A 80 -8.46 5.81 -7.74
N VAL A 81 -9.05 6.66 -6.90
CA VAL A 81 -10.22 7.48 -7.27
C VAL A 81 -9.84 8.95 -7.18
N ASP A 82 -10.08 9.70 -8.26
CA ASP A 82 -9.79 11.13 -8.26
C ASP A 82 -10.88 11.95 -7.55
N LYS A 83 -10.63 13.25 -7.36
CA LYS A 83 -11.55 14.17 -6.66
C LYS A 83 -12.90 14.36 -7.38
N SER A 84 -13.01 13.94 -8.64
CA SER A 84 -14.25 13.96 -9.41
C SER A 84 -15.01 12.63 -9.36
N GLY A 85 -14.52 11.65 -8.59
CA GLY A 85 -15.10 10.33 -8.47
C GLY A 85 -14.77 9.40 -9.64
N ILE A 86 -13.82 9.77 -10.51
CA ILE A 86 -13.40 8.91 -11.61
C ILE A 86 -12.44 7.86 -11.10
N VAL A 87 -12.65 6.61 -11.53
CA VAL A 87 -11.86 5.47 -11.10
C VAL A 87 -10.75 5.23 -12.10
N TRP A 88 -9.51 5.30 -11.65
CA TRP A 88 -8.33 4.96 -12.43
C TRP A 88 -7.81 3.61 -11.98
N TYR A 89 -7.49 2.72 -12.91
CA TYR A 89 -7.05 1.36 -12.60
C TYR A 89 -5.90 0.91 -13.48
N SER A 90 -5.08 -0.01 -12.97
CA SER A 90 -4.03 -0.65 -13.76
C SER A 90 -4.59 -1.85 -14.52
N GLY A 91 -4.65 -1.79 -15.85
CA GLY A 91 -4.94 -2.93 -16.72
C GLY A 91 -3.74 -3.87 -16.79
N ASN A 92 -3.42 -4.53 -15.67
CA ASN A 92 -2.17 -5.24 -15.43
C ASN A 92 -1.93 -6.45 -16.33
N LEU A 93 -2.96 -7.05 -16.91
CA LEU A 93 -2.79 -8.16 -17.88
C LEU A 93 -2.89 -7.69 -19.34
N ALA A 94 -3.09 -6.39 -19.56
CA ALA A 94 -3.40 -5.82 -20.87
C ALA A 94 -2.53 -4.61 -21.27
N GLY A 95 -1.61 -4.15 -20.41
CA GLY A 95 -0.65 -3.10 -20.76
C GLY A 95 -1.27 -1.71 -20.95
N TYR A 96 -2.17 -1.29 -20.06
CA TYR A 96 -2.73 0.06 -20.10
C TYR A 96 -3.11 0.60 -18.71
N ILE A 97 -3.24 1.93 -18.59
CA ILE A 97 -3.94 2.58 -17.48
C ILE A 97 -5.37 2.87 -17.92
N GLY A 98 -6.35 2.39 -17.15
CA GLY A 98 -7.77 2.54 -17.46
C GLY A 98 -8.39 3.69 -16.67
N ARG A 99 -9.34 4.39 -17.28
CA ARG A 99 -10.17 5.42 -16.67
C ARG A 99 -11.63 5.00 -16.83
N LEU A 100 -12.30 4.74 -15.73
CA LEU A 100 -13.72 4.39 -15.67
C LEU A 100 -14.52 5.55 -15.08
N ASP A 101 -15.59 5.96 -15.76
CA ASP A 101 -16.57 6.91 -15.22
C ASP A 101 -17.73 6.13 -14.55
N PRO A 102 -17.92 6.22 -13.22
CA PRO A 102 -18.98 5.48 -12.54
C PRO A 102 -20.41 5.91 -12.91
N LYS A 103 -20.59 7.07 -13.56
CA LYS A 103 -21.92 7.58 -13.93
C LYS A 103 -22.56 6.74 -15.03
N ASP A 104 -21.78 6.38 -16.03
CA ASP A 104 -22.24 5.63 -17.21
C ASP A 104 -21.50 4.30 -17.43
N GLY A 105 -20.44 4.04 -16.67
CA GLY A 105 -19.60 2.84 -16.80
C GLY A 105 -18.64 2.89 -17.99
N SER A 106 -18.50 4.03 -18.66
CA SER A 106 -17.60 4.17 -19.81
C SER A 106 -16.13 4.02 -19.41
N VAL A 107 -15.37 3.34 -20.26
CA VAL A 107 -13.94 3.09 -20.05
C VAL A 107 -13.14 3.74 -21.17
N LYS A 108 -12.15 4.57 -20.79
CA LYS A 108 -11.08 5.03 -21.67
C LYS A 108 -9.78 4.33 -21.28
N GLN A 109 -9.06 3.82 -22.27
CA GLN A 109 -7.76 3.18 -22.07
C GLN A 109 -6.62 4.13 -22.48
N TYR A 110 -5.54 4.12 -21.71
CA TYR A 110 -4.27 4.77 -22.02
C TYR A 110 -3.21 3.67 -22.20
N PRO A 111 -3.01 3.17 -23.44
CA PRO A 111 -2.06 2.11 -23.70
C PRO A 111 -0.64 2.54 -23.32
N ILE A 112 0.12 1.64 -22.69
CA ILE A 112 1.54 1.88 -22.46
C ILE A 112 2.25 1.91 -23.82
N PRO A 113 3.05 2.96 -24.14
CA PRO A 113 3.60 3.15 -25.47
C PRO A 113 4.60 2.06 -25.88
N ASP A 114 5.34 1.51 -24.92
CA ASP A 114 6.17 0.33 -25.13
C ASP A 114 5.34 -0.95 -24.94
N ARG A 115 5.14 -1.70 -26.03
CA ARG A 115 4.35 -2.94 -26.04
C ARG A 115 4.96 -4.08 -25.22
N MET A 116 6.24 -3.98 -24.85
CA MET A 116 6.89 -4.96 -23.98
C MET A 116 6.52 -4.74 -22.51
N VAL A 117 6.10 -3.53 -22.14
CA VAL A 117 5.61 -3.20 -20.80
C VAL A 117 4.10 -3.49 -20.73
N ARG A 118 3.77 -4.70 -20.30
CA ARG A 118 2.39 -5.23 -20.33
C ARG A 118 1.69 -5.25 -18.97
N ASP A 119 2.40 -4.87 -17.92
CA ASP A 119 1.99 -5.11 -16.54
C ASP A 119 2.05 -3.88 -15.63
N PRO A 120 1.41 -2.75 -16.00
CA PRO A 120 1.24 -1.65 -15.06
C PRO A 120 0.58 -2.18 -13.79
N HIS A 121 1.05 -1.77 -12.62
CA HIS A 121 0.76 -2.44 -11.36
C HIS A 121 0.18 -1.49 -10.32
N THR A 122 0.99 -0.75 -9.56
CA THR A 122 0.51 0.14 -8.48
C THR A 122 0.43 1.57 -8.98
N LEU A 123 -0.68 2.27 -8.73
CA LEU A 123 -0.88 3.67 -9.11
C LEU A 123 -0.79 4.58 -7.88
N VAL A 124 -0.33 5.82 -8.09
CA VAL A 124 -0.45 6.91 -7.10
C VAL A 124 -0.62 8.25 -7.83
N PHE A 125 -1.52 9.09 -7.33
CA PHE A 125 -1.64 10.47 -7.84
C PHE A 125 -0.49 11.34 -7.35
N ASP A 126 -0.01 12.21 -8.21
CA ASP A 126 0.72 13.40 -7.78
C ASP A 126 -0.22 14.58 -7.47
N LYS A 127 0.37 15.66 -6.97
CA LYS A 127 -0.36 16.87 -6.59
C LYS A 127 -1.11 17.55 -7.74
N ASN A 128 -0.72 17.28 -8.99
CA ASN A 128 -1.37 17.81 -10.18
C ASN A 128 -2.52 16.91 -10.67
N GLY A 129 -2.72 15.75 -10.03
CA GLY A 129 -3.67 14.74 -10.47
C GLY A 129 -3.14 13.86 -11.62
N ASP A 130 -1.86 13.98 -11.97
CA ASP A 130 -1.19 13.05 -12.87
C ASP A 130 -0.85 11.75 -12.11
N ILE A 131 -0.57 10.67 -12.83
CA ILE A 131 -0.47 9.34 -12.23
C ILE A 131 0.94 8.78 -12.41
N TRP A 132 1.60 8.49 -11.29
CA TRP A 132 2.78 7.64 -11.27
C TRP A 132 2.37 6.18 -11.12
N PHE A 133 3.09 5.29 -11.80
CA PHE A 133 2.84 3.86 -11.69
C PHE A 133 4.10 3.01 -11.79
N THR A 134 4.03 1.78 -11.31
CA THR A 134 5.06 0.75 -11.49
C THR A 134 4.66 -0.26 -12.55
N ALA A 135 5.63 -0.89 -13.22
CA ALA A 135 5.41 -2.12 -14.00
C ALA A 135 6.52 -3.13 -13.68
N GLN A 136 6.14 -4.32 -13.24
CA GLN A 136 7.03 -5.26 -12.56
C GLN A 136 7.94 -6.00 -13.55
N GLY A 137 7.35 -6.77 -14.46
CA GLY A 137 8.01 -7.49 -15.53
C GLY A 137 8.54 -6.53 -16.61
N GLY A 138 7.86 -5.41 -16.87
CA GLY A 138 8.38 -4.33 -17.70
C GLY A 138 9.62 -3.63 -17.13
N ASN A 139 9.88 -3.78 -15.82
CA ASN A 139 11.02 -3.19 -15.11
C ASN A 139 11.14 -1.66 -15.27
N VAL A 140 10.01 -0.97 -15.20
CA VAL A 140 9.91 0.49 -15.38
C VAL A 140 9.06 1.16 -14.28
N VAL A 141 9.33 2.44 -14.07
CA VAL A 141 8.43 3.39 -13.41
C VAL A 141 7.83 4.27 -14.51
N GLY A 142 6.52 4.45 -14.50
CA GLY A 142 5.81 5.27 -15.49
C GLY A 142 5.15 6.50 -14.88
N HIS A 143 4.96 7.53 -15.71
CA HIS A 143 4.20 8.73 -15.39
C HIS A 143 3.22 9.01 -16.53
N LEU A 144 1.93 9.10 -16.19
CA LEU A 144 0.85 9.47 -17.09
C LEU A 144 0.44 10.91 -16.78
N ASN A 145 0.61 11.79 -17.76
CA ASN A 145 -0.03 13.10 -17.72
C ASN A 145 -1.51 12.94 -18.10
N VAL A 146 -2.41 13.14 -17.14
CA VAL A 146 -3.84 12.83 -17.30
C VAL A 146 -4.51 13.75 -18.32
N LYS A 147 -4.08 15.00 -18.41
CA LYS A 147 -4.66 15.98 -19.34
C LYS A 147 -4.36 15.67 -20.81
N SER A 148 -3.10 15.34 -21.11
CA SER A 148 -2.66 15.05 -22.48
C SER A 148 -2.80 13.58 -22.86
N GLY A 149 -2.83 12.68 -21.87
CA GLY A 149 -2.73 11.24 -22.08
C GLY A 149 -1.31 10.73 -22.37
N ALA A 150 -0.29 11.60 -22.33
CA ALA A 150 1.09 11.21 -22.60
C ALA A 150 1.67 10.37 -21.45
N ILE A 151 2.33 9.27 -21.80
CA ILE A 151 3.02 8.39 -20.86
C ILE A 151 4.53 8.49 -21.08
N ARG A 152 5.27 8.71 -20.00
CA ARG A 152 6.73 8.60 -19.95
C ARG A 152 7.12 7.37 -19.14
N LEU A 153 8.11 6.63 -19.62
CA LEU A 153 8.63 5.44 -18.96
C LEU A 153 10.09 5.66 -18.56
N ILE A 154 10.43 5.26 -17.35
CA ILE A 154 11.77 5.35 -16.77
C ILE A 154 12.22 3.92 -16.49
N LYS A 155 13.28 3.50 -17.19
CA LYS A 155 13.87 2.17 -16.97
C LYS A 155 14.56 2.13 -15.62
N VAL A 156 14.28 1.07 -14.86
CA VAL A 156 15.09 0.76 -13.68
C VAL A 156 16.42 0.13 -14.14
N PRO A 157 17.58 0.69 -13.75
CA PRO A 157 18.88 0.21 -14.24
C PRO A 157 19.17 -1.23 -13.87
N THR A 158 18.81 -1.67 -12.66
CA THR A 158 18.98 -3.07 -12.27
C THR A 158 17.99 -3.95 -13.02
N GLU A 159 18.49 -4.99 -13.66
CA GLU A 159 17.66 -6.00 -14.32
C GLU A 159 16.83 -6.78 -13.31
N ASN A 160 15.61 -7.17 -13.69
CA ASN A 160 14.68 -7.92 -12.84
C ASN A 160 14.45 -7.26 -11.46
N ALA A 161 14.46 -5.92 -11.40
CA ALA A 161 14.24 -5.18 -10.18
C ALA A 161 12.79 -5.27 -9.69
N HIS A 162 11.83 -5.56 -10.58
CA HIS A 162 10.41 -5.69 -10.29
C HIS A 162 9.85 -4.53 -9.44
N PRO A 163 9.77 -3.30 -9.99
CA PRO A 163 9.12 -2.16 -9.34
C PRO A 163 7.71 -2.52 -8.85
N TYR A 164 7.44 -2.33 -7.55
CA TYR A 164 6.24 -2.88 -6.91
C TYR A 164 5.39 -1.80 -6.23
N GLY A 165 5.60 -1.54 -4.94
CA GLY A 165 4.93 -0.47 -4.20
C GLY A 165 5.49 0.88 -4.61
N ILE A 166 4.62 1.90 -4.65
CA ILE A 166 4.98 3.29 -4.93
C ILE A 166 4.22 4.23 -3.98
N ARG A 167 4.91 5.26 -3.49
CA ARG A 167 4.37 6.38 -2.69
C ARG A 167 5.08 7.67 -3.11
N LEU A 168 4.46 8.82 -2.91
CA LEU A 168 5.10 10.12 -3.13
C LEU A 168 5.45 10.76 -1.79
N ASP A 169 6.66 11.28 -1.66
CA ASP A 169 7.07 12.08 -0.51
C ASP A 169 6.40 13.46 -0.49
N SER A 170 6.62 14.23 0.58
CA SER A 170 6.06 15.58 0.76
C SER A 170 6.45 16.57 -0.35
N LYS A 171 7.53 16.27 -1.10
CA LYS A 171 8.05 17.07 -2.21
C LYS A 171 7.54 16.56 -3.57
N GLY A 172 6.86 15.43 -3.60
CA GLY A 172 6.31 14.80 -4.80
C GLY A 172 7.29 13.86 -5.51
N HIS A 173 8.40 13.46 -4.89
CA HIS A 173 9.25 12.42 -5.46
C HIS A 173 8.59 11.05 -5.25
N PRO A 174 8.42 10.24 -6.31
CA PRO A 174 8.05 8.86 -6.13
C PRO A 174 9.19 8.08 -5.47
N TRP A 175 8.84 7.31 -4.45
CA TRP A 175 9.62 6.26 -3.85
C TRP A 175 9.05 4.93 -4.29
N VAL A 176 9.91 3.98 -4.65
CA VAL A 176 9.53 2.71 -5.29
C VAL A 176 10.28 1.55 -4.64
N MET A 177 9.56 0.49 -4.28
CA MET A 177 10.18 -0.75 -3.81
C MET A 177 10.57 -1.61 -5.02
N LEU A 178 11.81 -2.08 -5.06
CA LEU A 178 12.32 -2.94 -6.13
C LEU A 178 12.31 -4.40 -5.66
N PHE A 179 11.12 -5.01 -5.65
CA PHE A 179 10.84 -6.30 -5.01
C PHE A 179 11.71 -7.47 -5.50
N GLY A 180 12.27 -7.39 -6.71
CA GLY A 180 13.19 -8.40 -7.24
C GLY A 180 14.60 -8.35 -6.65
N THR A 181 14.93 -7.27 -5.95
CA THR A 181 16.28 -6.93 -5.49
C THR A 181 16.25 -6.47 -4.03
N ASN A 182 17.41 -6.20 -3.44
CA ASN A 182 17.51 -5.54 -2.13
C ASN A 182 17.57 -4.01 -2.26
N LYS A 183 16.83 -3.40 -3.19
CA LYS A 183 16.92 -1.96 -3.44
C LYS A 183 15.57 -1.27 -3.29
N ILE A 184 15.66 0.03 -3.04
CA ILE A 184 14.57 0.99 -3.22
C ILE A 184 15.01 2.01 -4.26
N ALA A 185 14.07 2.71 -4.88
CA ALA A 185 14.37 3.75 -5.85
C ALA A 185 13.58 5.02 -5.55
N THR A 186 14.12 6.16 -5.97
CA THR A 186 13.39 7.42 -6.05
C THR A 186 13.60 8.07 -7.41
N VAL A 187 12.63 8.86 -7.89
CA VAL A 187 12.73 9.60 -9.15
C VAL A 187 12.63 11.09 -8.87
N ASP A 188 13.48 11.88 -9.51
CA ASP A 188 13.28 13.33 -9.63
C ASP A 188 12.18 13.61 -10.68
N PRO A 189 11.01 14.13 -10.30
CA PRO A 189 9.89 14.33 -11.22
C PRO A 189 10.16 15.44 -12.25
N ALA A 190 11.13 16.33 -12.02
CA ALA A 190 11.49 17.37 -12.97
C ALA A 190 12.42 16.84 -14.07
N THR A 191 13.40 16.01 -13.70
CA THR A 191 14.41 15.48 -14.63
C THR A 191 14.10 14.07 -15.12
N MET A 192 13.15 13.38 -14.51
CA MET A 192 12.82 11.96 -14.73
C MET A 192 13.99 11.01 -14.47
N GLN A 193 15.00 11.44 -13.69
CA GLN A 193 16.14 10.61 -13.33
C GLN A 193 15.80 9.73 -12.13
N LEU A 194 16.05 8.42 -12.27
CA LEU A 194 15.88 7.45 -11.20
C LEU A 194 17.20 7.19 -10.49
N ARG A 195 17.15 7.17 -9.16
CA ARG A 195 18.27 6.79 -8.29
C ARG A 195 17.89 5.56 -7.47
N GLU A 196 18.75 4.54 -7.50
CA GLU A 196 18.60 3.35 -6.66
C GLU A 196 19.41 3.49 -5.37
N ILE A 197 18.91 2.86 -4.30
CA ILE A 197 19.54 2.79 -2.98
C ILE A 197 19.51 1.33 -2.54
N ALA A 198 20.68 0.77 -2.21
CA ALA A 198 20.77 -0.57 -1.66
C ALA A 198 20.35 -0.59 -0.19
N LEU A 199 19.51 -1.55 0.16
CA LEU A 199 19.20 -1.91 1.54
C LEU A 199 20.40 -2.65 2.16
N PRO A 200 20.56 -2.60 3.50
CA PRO A 200 21.72 -3.19 4.18
C PRO A 200 21.88 -4.70 3.97
N ARG A 201 20.76 -5.42 3.81
CA ARG A 201 20.72 -6.88 3.68
C ARG A 201 20.50 -7.29 2.23
N ALA A 202 21.39 -8.11 1.68
CA ALA A 202 21.37 -8.53 0.27
C ALA A 202 20.18 -9.45 -0.08
N GLU A 203 19.69 -10.20 0.90
CA GLU A 203 18.54 -11.08 0.80
C GLU A 203 17.21 -10.35 0.92
N ALA A 204 17.20 -9.08 1.31
CA ALA A 204 15.96 -8.31 1.47
C ALA A 204 15.21 -8.20 0.14
N ARG A 205 13.89 -8.36 0.17
CA ARG A 205 12.97 -8.18 -0.96
C ARG A 205 11.85 -7.26 -0.50
N PRO A 206 12.08 -5.93 -0.52
CA PRO A 206 11.09 -4.97 -0.05
C PRO A 206 9.92 -4.93 -1.04
N ARG A 207 8.68 -5.03 -0.55
CA ARG A 207 7.50 -5.17 -1.44
C ARG A 207 6.59 -3.95 -1.43
N ARG A 208 6.10 -3.57 -0.25
CA ARG A 208 5.25 -2.38 -0.03
C ARG A 208 5.97 -1.42 0.91
N MET A 209 5.49 -0.19 0.93
CA MET A 209 6.06 0.88 1.73
C MET A 209 4.99 1.84 2.21
N GLU A 210 5.35 2.59 3.25
CA GLU A 210 4.67 3.82 3.64
C GLU A 210 5.67 4.92 3.95
N LEU A 211 5.20 6.17 3.89
CA LEU A 211 5.99 7.33 4.26
C LEU A 211 5.39 7.97 5.52
N THR A 212 6.25 8.31 6.47
CA THR A 212 5.87 9.18 7.59
C THR A 212 5.95 10.66 7.19
N PRO A 213 5.32 11.59 7.93
CA PRO A 213 5.29 13.02 7.58
C PRO A 213 6.67 13.69 7.46
N ASP A 214 7.70 13.07 8.00
CA ASP A 214 9.11 13.46 7.91
C ASP A 214 9.86 12.79 6.73
N ASP A 215 9.11 12.27 5.75
CA ASP A 215 9.58 11.61 4.52
C ASP A 215 10.45 10.36 4.72
N LYS A 216 10.45 9.76 5.93
CA LYS A 216 11.13 8.47 6.13
C LYS A 216 10.36 7.36 5.44
N VAL A 217 11.11 6.48 4.78
CA VAL A 217 10.57 5.37 3.99
C VAL A 217 10.53 4.12 4.84
N TRP A 218 9.33 3.68 5.21
CA TRP A 218 9.10 2.43 5.93
C TRP A 218 8.77 1.32 4.93
N TYR A 219 9.43 0.18 5.02
CA TYR A 219 9.28 -0.92 4.07
C TYR A 219 9.16 -2.27 4.77
N GLY A 220 8.38 -3.17 4.18
CA GLY A 220 8.28 -4.56 4.61
C GLY A 220 9.18 -5.45 3.76
N ASP A 221 10.13 -6.11 4.40
CA ASP A 221 10.96 -7.14 3.79
C ASP A 221 10.27 -8.51 3.83
N TYR A 222 9.93 -9.04 2.66
CA TYR A 222 9.17 -10.28 2.53
C TYR A 222 9.88 -11.53 3.10
N PRO A 223 11.09 -11.91 2.67
CA PRO A 223 11.74 -13.13 3.13
C PRO A 223 12.21 -13.08 4.58
N GLY A 224 12.69 -11.92 5.05
CA GLY A 224 13.24 -11.79 6.40
C GLY A 224 12.18 -11.54 7.47
N GLY A 225 10.98 -11.10 7.08
CA GLY A 225 9.96 -10.67 8.03
C GLY A 225 10.43 -9.49 8.85
N ILE A 226 10.95 -8.47 8.17
CA ILE A 226 11.53 -7.28 8.79
C ILE A 226 10.71 -6.06 8.39
N LEU A 227 10.40 -5.20 9.35
CA LEU A 227 10.03 -3.82 9.09
C LEU A 227 11.33 -2.99 9.07
N GLY A 228 11.65 -2.39 7.94
CA GLY A 228 12.79 -1.50 7.80
C GLY A 228 12.36 -0.05 7.63
N ARG A 229 13.27 0.85 7.97
CA ARG A 229 13.13 2.30 7.79
C ARG A 229 14.39 2.85 7.16
N TYR A 230 14.23 3.61 6.09
CA TYR A 230 15.28 4.42 5.48
C TYR A 230 14.99 5.90 5.73
N ASP A 231 16.01 6.65 6.16
CA ASP A 231 15.96 8.10 6.29
C ASP A 231 16.69 8.76 5.10
N PRO A 232 15.98 9.36 4.14
CA PRO A 232 16.62 10.01 2.99
C PRO A 232 17.52 11.20 3.34
N ALA A 233 17.33 11.84 4.51
CA ALA A 233 18.12 13.00 4.91
C ALA A 233 19.51 12.60 5.43
N THR A 234 19.62 11.42 6.05
CA THR A 234 20.87 10.94 6.67
C THR A 234 21.47 9.72 5.97
N GLY A 235 20.70 9.03 5.15
CA GLY A 235 21.06 7.75 4.55
C GLY A 235 21.01 6.56 5.52
N LYS A 236 20.52 6.76 6.75
CA LYS A 236 20.51 5.74 7.80
C LYS A 236 19.40 4.70 7.57
N PHE A 237 19.70 3.46 7.92
CA PHE A 237 18.73 2.37 8.03
C PHE A 237 18.53 1.94 9.49
N ASP A 238 17.29 1.60 9.82
CA ASP A 238 16.91 0.93 11.06
C ASP A 238 15.97 -0.23 10.71
N GLU A 239 16.08 -1.35 11.41
CA GLU A 239 15.31 -2.57 11.11
C GLU A 239 14.80 -3.25 12.38
N TRP A 240 13.56 -3.74 12.33
CA TRP A 240 12.88 -4.45 13.42
C TRP A 240 12.32 -5.76 12.90
N LYS A 241 12.52 -6.85 13.65
CA LYS A 241 11.88 -8.13 13.36
C LYS A 241 10.38 -8.04 13.60
N LEU A 242 9.59 -8.42 12.61
CA LEU A 242 8.16 -8.60 12.79
C LEU A 242 7.89 -9.74 13.80
N PRO A 243 6.78 -9.68 14.56
CA PRO A 243 6.42 -10.73 15.51
C PRO A 243 6.42 -12.16 14.93
N GLY A 244 5.90 -12.34 13.72
CA GLY A 244 5.94 -13.64 13.04
C GLY A 244 7.30 -14.05 12.46
N GLY A 245 8.35 -13.22 12.61
CA GLY A 245 9.68 -13.47 12.05
C GLY A 245 9.63 -13.74 10.55
N ALA A 246 10.49 -14.62 10.02
CA ALA A 246 10.51 -14.94 8.59
C ALA A 246 9.19 -15.55 8.06
N ASP A 247 8.38 -16.15 8.93
CA ASP A 247 7.07 -16.69 8.55
C ASP A 247 6.00 -15.61 8.38
N SER A 248 6.23 -14.39 8.89
CA SER A 248 5.31 -13.24 8.76
C SER A 248 5.03 -12.89 7.30
N ARG A 249 6.03 -13.01 6.42
CA ARG A 249 5.90 -12.76 4.97
C ARG A 249 5.10 -11.49 4.66
N PRO A 250 5.48 -10.32 5.22
CA PRO A 250 4.66 -9.12 5.17
C PRO A 250 4.32 -8.76 3.73
N TYR A 251 3.06 -8.39 3.53
CA TYR A 251 2.59 -8.02 2.21
C TYR A 251 2.01 -6.62 2.21
N ALA A 252 0.84 -6.43 2.82
CA ALA A 252 0.20 -5.13 2.85
C ALA A 252 0.74 -4.27 3.99
N MET A 253 0.83 -2.97 3.74
CA MET A 253 1.19 -1.95 4.72
C MET A 253 0.30 -0.73 4.53
N VAL A 254 0.03 0.00 5.62
CA VAL A 254 -0.61 1.32 5.59
C VAL A 254 -0.24 2.12 6.83
N ARG A 255 -0.06 3.44 6.71
CA ARG A 255 0.17 4.34 7.85
C ARG A 255 -1.16 4.95 8.29
N ASP A 256 -1.41 5.01 9.60
CA ASP A 256 -2.54 5.76 10.15
C ASP A 256 -2.20 7.23 10.49
N ASP A 257 -3.16 7.95 11.06
CA ASP A 257 -3.04 9.35 11.47
C ASP A 257 -2.22 9.55 12.77
N ASP A 258 -1.90 8.47 13.49
CA ASP A 258 -1.02 8.48 14.67
C ASP A 258 0.43 8.08 14.31
N ASP A 259 0.73 7.97 13.01
CA ASP A 259 2.00 7.50 12.45
C ASP A 259 2.35 6.05 12.81
N ARG A 260 1.35 5.21 13.13
CA ARG A 260 1.57 3.77 13.26
C ARG A 260 1.57 3.14 11.88
N ILE A 261 2.51 2.23 11.67
CA ILE A 261 2.60 1.43 10.44
C ILE A 261 1.87 0.12 10.68
N TRP A 262 0.69 -0.01 10.10
CA TRP A 262 -0.08 -1.26 10.10
C TRP A 262 0.40 -2.18 8.99
N ILE A 263 0.55 -3.45 9.32
CA ILE A 263 1.14 -4.48 8.47
C ILE A 263 0.26 -5.72 8.56
N VAL A 264 0.01 -6.37 7.43
CA VAL A 264 -0.57 -7.72 7.43
C VAL A 264 0.53 -8.73 7.19
N GLU A 265 0.79 -9.51 8.23
CA GLU A 265 1.57 -10.73 8.13
C GLU A 265 0.74 -11.78 7.39
N THR A 266 1.23 -12.23 6.24
CA THR A 266 0.56 -13.21 5.37
C THR A 266 0.85 -14.66 5.78
N SER A 267 1.11 -14.88 7.07
CA SER A 267 1.11 -16.20 7.68
C SER A 267 -0.32 -16.79 7.67
N ARG A 268 -0.48 -18.07 8.00
CA ARG A 268 -1.80 -18.71 8.09
C ARG A 268 -2.13 -19.00 9.56
N PRO A 269 -3.14 -18.32 10.17
CA PRO A 269 -4.00 -17.27 9.60
C PRO A 269 -3.28 -15.91 9.43
N ASN A 270 -3.78 -15.04 8.54
CA ASN A 270 -3.26 -13.67 8.39
C ASN A 270 -3.40 -12.90 9.70
N ARG A 271 -2.40 -12.08 10.04
CA ARG A 271 -2.41 -11.29 11.28
C ARG A 271 -2.12 -9.83 10.99
N PHE A 272 -2.95 -8.94 11.52
CA PHE A 272 -2.68 -7.52 11.61
C PHE A 272 -1.73 -7.26 12.78
N VAL A 273 -0.69 -6.48 12.52
CA VAL A 273 0.20 -5.92 13.54
C VAL A 273 0.45 -4.46 13.21
N SER A 274 0.55 -3.60 14.21
CA SER A 274 1.01 -2.22 14.02
C SER A 274 2.37 -2.01 14.66
N PHE A 275 3.12 -1.05 14.14
CA PHE A 275 4.35 -0.55 14.73
C PHE A 275 4.22 0.95 14.99
N ASP A 276 4.30 1.36 16.26
CA ASP A 276 4.28 2.78 16.63
C ASP A 276 5.66 3.39 16.36
N THR A 277 5.72 4.35 15.43
CA THR A 277 6.98 4.93 14.98
C THR A 277 7.61 5.87 16.01
N ARG A 278 6.89 6.25 17.07
CA ARG A 278 7.36 7.10 18.17
C ARG A 278 7.91 6.28 19.34
N THR A 279 7.24 5.17 19.70
CA THR A 279 7.71 4.29 20.79
C THR A 279 8.61 3.16 20.31
N LEU A 280 8.61 2.88 19.01
CA LEU A 280 9.33 1.77 18.36
C LEU A 280 8.91 0.40 18.88
N GLN A 281 7.60 0.23 19.12
CA GLN A 281 7.02 -1.01 19.64
C GLN A 281 5.93 -1.55 18.70
N PHE A 282 5.85 -2.87 18.64
CA PHE A 282 4.75 -3.57 17.97
C PHE A 282 3.54 -3.66 18.91
N SER A 283 2.34 -3.58 18.34
CA SER A 283 1.11 -3.96 19.03
C SER A 283 1.01 -5.48 19.18
N GLU A 284 0.02 -5.92 19.95
CA GLU A 284 -0.47 -7.29 19.85
C GLU A 284 -0.99 -7.58 18.43
N GLU A 285 -0.92 -8.85 18.05
CA GLU A 285 -1.40 -9.35 16.77
C GLU A 285 -2.93 -9.54 16.79
N THR A 286 -3.60 -9.19 15.71
CA THR A 286 -5.04 -9.42 15.54
C THR A 286 -5.31 -10.31 14.33
N PRO A 287 -5.92 -11.49 14.50
CA PRO A 287 -6.19 -12.39 13.37
C PRO A 287 -7.26 -11.81 12.45
N VAL A 288 -7.09 -12.02 11.13
CA VAL A 288 -8.16 -11.77 10.16
C VAL A 288 -9.21 -12.88 10.30
N PRO A 289 -10.50 -12.57 10.56
CA PRO A 289 -11.52 -13.58 10.88
C PRO A 289 -11.67 -14.68 9.83
N SER A 290 -11.67 -14.33 8.54
CA SER A 290 -11.75 -15.28 7.43
C SER A 290 -10.45 -16.08 7.21
N GLY A 291 -9.40 -15.79 7.96
CA GLY A 291 -8.02 -16.21 7.68
C GLY A 291 -7.37 -15.44 6.53
N GLY A 292 -8.11 -14.61 5.78
CA GLY A 292 -7.65 -13.62 4.81
C GLY A 292 -7.02 -14.12 3.50
N GLY A 293 -6.57 -15.37 3.41
CA GLY A 293 -5.79 -15.84 2.26
C GLY A 293 -4.52 -15.00 2.07
N VAL A 294 -4.58 -13.98 1.20
CA VAL A 294 -3.57 -12.92 1.06
C VAL A 294 -4.26 -11.56 1.08
N VAL A 295 -3.77 -10.65 1.92
CA VAL A 295 -4.09 -9.22 1.88
C VAL A 295 -2.94 -8.48 1.18
N ARG A 296 -3.21 -7.87 0.02
CA ARG A 296 -2.14 -7.32 -0.87
C ARG A 296 -1.84 -5.84 -0.72
N ASN A 297 -2.85 -5.11 -0.28
CA ASN A 297 -2.80 -3.67 -0.10
C ASN A 297 -3.91 -3.27 0.86
N MET A 298 -3.72 -2.13 1.49
CA MET A 298 -4.66 -1.54 2.42
C MET A 298 -4.83 -0.07 2.09
N PHE A 299 -5.95 0.49 2.51
CA PHE A 299 -6.21 1.92 2.46
C PHE A 299 -6.67 2.39 3.83
N TYR A 300 -6.07 3.46 4.34
CA TYR A 300 -6.47 4.08 5.57
C TYR A 300 -7.36 5.27 5.29
N ASP A 301 -8.59 5.22 5.79
CA ASP A 301 -9.51 6.34 5.83
C ASP A 301 -9.38 7.07 7.18
N PRO A 302 -8.75 8.27 7.21
CA PRO A 302 -8.61 9.04 8.44
C PRO A 302 -9.95 9.58 8.97
N ALA A 303 -10.96 9.76 8.12
CA ALA A 303 -12.25 10.32 8.55
C ALA A 303 -12.99 9.36 9.50
N THR A 304 -12.80 8.06 9.30
CA THR A 304 -13.44 7.01 10.10
C THR A 304 -12.44 6.17 10.90
N ARG A 305 -11.16 6.55 10.89
CA ARG A 305 -10.03 5.78 11.45
C ARG A 305 -10.12 4.29 11.11
N THR A 306 -10.32 4.02 9.83
CA THR A 306 -10.56 2.67 9.33
C THR A 306 -9.51 2.28 8.31
N ILE A 307 -8.97 1.07 8.45
CA ILE A 307 -8.23 0.40 7.40
C ILE A 307 -9.18 -0.49 6.60
N TRP A 308 -9.28 -0.23 5.30
CA TRP A 308 -9.98 -1.06 4.33
C TRP A 308 -9.00 -2.00 3.64
N PHE A 309 -9.40 -3.25 3.46
CA PHE A 309 -8.57 -4.28 2.83
C PHE A 309 -9.40 -5.27 2.03
N GLY A 310 -8.80 -5.90 1.03
CA GLY A 310 -9.40 -7.02 0.28
C GLY A 310 -8.64 -8.32 0.58
N THR A 311 -9.34 -9.44 0.55
CA THR A 311 -8.78 -10.76 0.86
C THR A 311 -8.90 -11.72 -0.31
N ASP A 312 -7.93 -12.62 -0.50
CA ASP A 312 -8.08 -13.73 -1.47
C ASP A 312 -9.21 -14.70 -1.10
N ASN A 313 -9.80 -14.59 0.09
CA ASN A 313 -10.96 -15.36 0.54
C ASN A 313 -12.30 -14.72 0.12
N ASN A 314 -12.29 -13.87 -0.91
CA ASN A 314 -13.49 -13.26 -1.50
C ASN A 314 -14.23 -12.29 -0.55
N THR A 315 -13.49 -11.56 0.30
CA THR A 315 -14.08 -10.56 1.20
C THR A 315 -13.47 -9.17 1.02
N ILE A 316 -14.28 -8.14 1.32
CA ILE A 316 -13.79 -6.81 1.68
C ILE A 316 -13.85 -6.71 3.20
N GLY A 317 -12.75 -6.28 3.81
CA GLY A 317 -12.59 -6.14 5.24
C GLY A 317 -12.43 -4.69 5.68
N GLN A 318 -12.90 -4.44 6.90
CA GLN A 318 -12.74 -3.22 7.66
C GLN A 318 -11.99 -3.56 8.95
N ALA A 319 -10.93 -2.82 9.26
CA ALA A 319 -10.29 -2.82 10.57
C ALA A 319 -10.37 -1.40 11.16
N VAL A 320 -11.20 -1.21 12.19
CA VAL A 320 -11.31 0.08 12.88
C VAL A 320 -10.15 0.17 13.89
N VAL A 321 -9.28 1.16 13.70
CA VAL A 321 -8.08 1.32 14.54
C VAL A 321 -8.37 2.26 15.72
N PRO A 322 -8.05 1.87 16.96
CA PRO A 322 -8.33 2.72 18.10
C PRO A 322 -7.44 3.97 18.07
N PRO A 323 -7.89 5.10 18.65
CA PRO A 323 -7.01 6.22 18.95
C PRO A 323 -5.90 5.77 19.89
N ARG A 324 -4.72 6.37 19.74
CA ARG A 324 -3.64 6.19 20.71
C ARG A 324 -4.12 6.60 22.10
N THR A 325 -4.08 5.69 23.07
CA THR A 325 -4.32 6.02 24.47
C THR A 325 -3.03 6.54 25.08
N VAL A 326 -2.93 7.86 25.27
CA VAL A 326 -1.88 8.44 26.12
C VAL A 326 -2.38 8.33 27.56
N THR A 327 -1.91 7.32 28.30
CA THR A 327 -2.15 7.28 29.75
C THR A 327 -1.32 8.41 30.37
N PRO A 328 -1.93 9.41 31.05
CA PRO A 328 -1.16 10.40 31.78
C PRO A 328 -0.32 9.67 32.83
N GLN A 329 0.97 9.98 32.91
CA GLN A 329 1.74 9.58 34.08
C GLN A 329 1.14 10.33 35.27
N THR A 330 0.59 9.61 36.24
CA THR A 330 0.22 10.20 37.52
C THR A 330 1.49 10.81 38.13
N PRO A 331 1.45 12.08 38.57
CA PRO A 331 2.64 12.80 39.02
C PRO A 331 3.36 12.15 40.21
#